data_AF-A0A8H4WGI7-F1
#
_entry.id   AF-A0A8H4WGI7-F1
#
_cell.length_a   1.000
_cell.length_b   1.000
_cell.length_c   1.000
_cell.angle_alpha   90.00
_cell.angle_beta   90.00
_cell.angle_gamma   90.00
#
_symmetry.space_group_name_H-M   'P 1'
#
loop_
_entity.id
_entity.type
_entity.pdbx_description
1 polymer ?
#
loop_
_entity_poly.entity_id
_entity_poly.type
_entity_poly.pdbx_seq_one_letter_code
_entity_poly.pdbx_strand_id
1 'polypeptide(L)'
;MSDPGNYTVGWISALPVEYVSAQVFLDEEHDKPRFVSPNDTNDYTLGKMGEHNVVIAVLPDGEYGTASAASVATNMLNSFHNIRIGLMVGIGGGVPSESHDIRLGDVVVSAPRDGESGLFQYDFGKSIQDQSFQHTRFLNQPPAILRAAISGIRSQYEIYQVEKRLLQIEHYIHL
;
A
#
# COMPACT_ATOMS: atom_id res chain seq x y z
N MET A 1 25.04 -5.61 -9.75
CA MET A 1 24.01 -6.58 -9.31
C MET A 1 23.77 -6.41 -7.83
N SER A 2 22.51 -6.27 -7.42
CA SER A 2 22.12 -5.99 -6.03
C SER A 2 21.98 -7.24 -5.17
N ASP A 3 22.36 -7.18 -3.89
CA ASP A 3 22.12 -8.25 -2.93
C ASP A 3 20.65 -8.21 -2.42
N PRO A 4 19.84 -9.26 -2.63
CA PRO A 4 18.47 -9.31 -2.10
C PRO A 4 18.38 -9.13 -0.57
N GLY A 5 19.45 -9.46 0.17
CA GLY A 5 19.52 -9.25 1.61
C GLY A 5 19.48 -7.77 2.04
N ASN A 6 19.71 -6.83 1.13
CA ASN A 6 19.72 -5.41 1.47
C ASN A 6 18.32 -4.75 1.48
N TYR A 7 17.28 -5.45 1.03
CA TYR A 7 15.94 -4.89 0.84
C TYR A 7 15.04 -5.24 2.01
N THR A 8 14.32 -4.23 2.50
CA THR A 8 13.49 -4.36 3.72
C THR A 8 12.02 -4.02 3.51
N VAL A 9 11.69 -3.38 2.39
CA VAL A 9 10.34 -2.96 2.04
C VAL A 9 9.97 -3.57 0.69
N GLY A 10 8.84 -4.27 0.64
CA GLY A 10 8.22 -4.73 -0.60
C GLY A 10 7.08 -3.81 -1.01
N TRP A 11 6.99 -3.48 -2.29
CA TRP A 11 5.90 -2.74 -2.91
C TRP A 11 5.30 -3.63 -4.02
N ILE A 12 4.01 -3.89 -3.97
CA ILE A 12 3.29 -4.65 -5.00
C ILE A 12 2.26 -3.73 -5.65
N SER A 13 2.32 -3.66 -6.97
CA SER A 13 1.36 -2.94 -7.81
C SER A 13 0.52 -3.93 -8.61
N ALA A 14 -0.78 -3.65 -8.74
CA ALA A 14 -1.71 -4.47 -9.50
C ALA A 14 -1.61 -4.19 -11.00
N LEU A 15 -1.36 -2.94 -11.39
CA LEU A 15 -1.41 -2.50 -12.78
C LEU A 15 -0.05 -1.99 -13.27
N PRO A 16 0.25 -2.12 -14.57
CA PRO A 16 1.48 -1.56 -15.14
C PRO A 16 1.64 -0.05 -14.91
N VAL A 17 0.55 0.72 -14.92
CA VAL A 17 0.60 2.17 -14.66
C VAL A 17 0.99 2.50 -13.22
N GLU A 18 0.57 1.67 -12.26
CA GLU A 18 0.95 1.79 -10.86
C GLU A 18 2.42 1.41 -10.67
N TYR A 19 2.86 0.36 -11.35
CA TYR A 19 4.26 -0.08 -11.35
C TYR A 19 5.20 1.00 -11.90
N VAL A 20 4.87 1.57 -13.06
CA VAL A 20 5.62 2.70 -13.65
C VAL A 20 5.67 3.88 -12.68
N SER A 21 4.54 4.20 -12.05
CA SER A 21 4.51 5.28 -11.06
C SER A 21 5.46 4.97 -9.90
N ALA A 22 5.39 3.77 -9.33
CA ALA A 22 6.24 3.35 -8.21
C ALA A 22 7.74 3.42 -8.56
N GLN A 23 8.13 3.03 -9.78
CA GLN A 23 9.51 3.15 -10.26
C GLN A 23 9.97 4.60 -10.33
N VAL A 24 9.12 5.50 -10.84
CA VAL A 24 9.44 6.94 -10.96
C VAL A 24 9.60 7.62 -9.60
N PHE A 25 8.97 7.08 -8.55
CA PHE A 25 9.11 7.59 -7.18
C PHE A 25 10.41 7.16 -6.47
N LEU A 26 11.25 6.31 -7.10
CA LEU A 26 12.54 5.95 -6.52
C LEU A 26 13.49 7.16 -6.53
N ASP A 27 14.16 7.40 -5.41
CA ASP A 27 15.24 8.38 -5.33
C ASP A 27 16.50 7.87 -6.07
N GLU A 28 16.71 6.56 -6.03
CA GLU A 28 17.79 5.85 -6.71
C GLU A 28 17.27 4.50 -7.23
N GLU A 29 17.55 4.18 -8.48
CA GLU A 29 17.35 2.84 -9.04
C GLU A 29 18.62 2.02 -8.89
N HIS A 30 18.49 0.79 -8.39
CA HIS A 30 19.59 -0.14 -8.23
C HIS A 30 19.60 -1.21 -9.34
N ASP A 31 20.76 -1.82 -9.56
CA ASP A 31 20.89 -2.97 -10.46
C ASP A 31 19.92 -4.11 -10.10
N LYS A 32 19.57 -4.93 -11.10
CA LYS A 32 18.84 -6.20 -10.91
C LYS A 32 19.43 -7.08 -9.79
N PRO A 33 18.58 -7.90 -9.13
CA PRO A 33 19.03 -8.78 -8.07
C PRO A 33 20.09 -9.76 -8.59
N ARG A 34 21.11 -10.03 -7.77
CA ARG A 34 22.21 -10.96 -8.08
C ARG A 34 21.68 -12.38 -8.34
N PHE A 35 20.61 -12.75 -7.65
CA PHE A 35 19.97 -14.04 -7.78
C PHE A 35 18.50 -13.94 -7.36
N VAL A 36 17.64 -14.59 -8.14
CA VAL A 36 16.27 -14.97 -7.78
C VAL A 36 16.08 -16.42 -8.18
N SER A 37 15.18 -17.13 -7.49
CA SER A 37 14.89 -18.53 -7.81
C SER A 37 14.39 -18.65 -9.26
N PRO A 38 14.75 -19.70 -10.03
CA PRO A 38 14.18 -19.96 -11.34
C PRO A 38 12.65 -20.16 -11.34
N ASN A 39 12.08 -20.48 -10.17
CA ASN A 39 10.63 -20.62 -9.97
C ASN A 39 9.96 -19.31 -9.56
N ASP A 40 10.74 -18.25 -9.29
CA ASP A 40 10.22 -16.91 -9.08
C ASP A 40 9.98 -16.27 -10.45
N THR A 41 8.70 -16.10 -10.80
CA THR A 41 8.26 -15.54 -12.07
C THR A 41 7.98 -14.04 -12.00
N ASN A 42 8.27 -13.39 -10.87
CA ASN A 42 8.05 -11.96 -10.73
C ASN A 42 9.12 -11.16 -11.49
N ASP A 43 8.71 -10.03 -12.06
CA ASP A 43 9.63 -8.98 -12.47
C ASP A 43 9.83 -8.01 -11.30
N TYR A 44 11.09 -7.63 -11.06
CA TYR A 44 11.45 -6.75 -9.94
C TYR A 44 12.21 -5.52 -10.42
N THR A 45 11.81 -4.38 -9.85
CA THR A 45 12.64 -3.18 -9.83
C THR A 45 13.12 -2.92 -8.42
N LEU A 46 14.40 -2.58 -8.31
CA LEU A 46 15.06 -2.37 -7.03
C LEU A 46 15.51 -0.92 -6.92
N GLY A 47 15.40 -0.34 -5.73
CA GLY A 47 15.90 1.01 -5.52
C GLY A 47 15.81 1.48 -4.08
N LYS A 48 15.92 2.79 -3.91
CA LYS A 48 15.86 3.49 -2.63
C LYS A 48 14.73 4.52 -2.63
N MET A 49 14.01 4.60 -1.52
CA MET A 49 13.09 5.71 -1.18
C MET A 49 13.40 6.19 0.25
N GLY A 50 13.85 7.43 0.37
CA GLY A 50 14.47 7.97 1.58
C GLY A 50 15.64 7.11 2.03
N GLU A 51 15.53 6.54 3.23
CA GLU A 51 16.53 5.64 3.81
C GLU A 51 16.17 4.15 3.68
N HIS A 52 15.17 3.82 2.87
CA HIS A 52 14.67 2.46 2.72
C HIS A 52 15.01 1.88 1.35
N ASN A 53 15.61 0.69 1.35
CA ASN A 53 15.74 -0.12 0.14
C ASN A 53 14.42 -0.83 -0.14
N VAL A 54 13.86 -0.56 -1.31
CA VAL A 54 12.54 -1.02 -1.75
C VAL A 54 12.68 -1.97 -2.92
N VAL A 55 11.95 -3.08 -2.89
CA VAL A 55 11.72 -3.95 -4.04
C VAL A 55 10.28 -3.77 -4.51
N ILE A 56 10.13 -3.47 -5.78
CA ILE A 56 8.84 -3.23 -6.43
C ILE A 56 8.56 -4.40 -7.37
N ALA A 57 7.36 -4.98 -7.31
CA ALA A 57 6.87 -5.96 -8.27
C ALA A 57 5.49 -5.57 -8.79
N VAL A 58 5.13 -6.12 -9.95
CA VAL A 58 3.82 -5.99 -10.57
C VAL A 58 3.18 -7.36 -10.76
N LEU A 59 1.86 -7.43 -10.71
CA LEU A 59 1.13 -8.63 -11.09
C LEU A 59 1.39 -9.00 -12.57
N PRO A 60 1.37 -10.30 -12.93
CA PRO A 60 1.48 -10.73 -14.32
C PRO A 60 0.43 -10.08 -15.22
N ASP A 61 0.79 -9.82 -16.48
CA ASP A 61 -0.13 -9.22 -17.43
C ASP A 61 -1.40 -10.07 -17.63
N GLY A 62 -2.56 -9.41 -17.64
CA GLY A 62 -3.87 -10.06 -17.68
C GLY A 62 -4.33 -10.73 -16.38
N GLU A 63 -3.50 -10.76 -15.33
CA GLU A 63 -3.91 -11.25 -14.02
C GLU A 63 -4.32 -10.11 -13.09
N TYR A 64 -5.31 -10.39 -12.24
CA TYR A 64 -5.77 -9.47 -11.21
C TYR A 64 -6.29 -10.23 -10.00
N GLY A 65 -6.44 -9.52 -8.89
CA GLY A 65 -7.08 -10.02 -7.69
C GLY A 65 -6.12 -10.62 -6.67
N THR A 66 -6.72 -11.10 -5.58
CA THR A 66 -6.03 -11.46 -4.33
C THR A 66 -5.10 -12.66 -4.47
N ALA A 67 -5.45 -13.65 -5.31
CA ALA A 67 -4.64 -14.84 -5.51
C ALA A 67 -3.32 -14.53 -6.24
N SER A 68 -3.38 -13.74 -7.32
CA SER A 68 -2.20 -13.33 -8.06
C SER A 68 -1.29 -12.45 -7.19
N ALA A 69 -1.85 -11.48 -6.46
CA ALA A 69 -1.10 -10.66 -5.51
C ALA A 69 -0.43 -11.49 -4.40
N ALA A 70 -1.11 -12.52 -3.88
CA ALA A 70 -0.54 -13.42 -2.87
C ALA A 70 0.64 -14.25 -3.42
N SER A 71 0.55 -14.72 -4.67
CA SER A 71 1.65 -15.42 -5.35
C SER A 71 2.86 -14.50 -5.53
N VAL A 72 2.64 -13.27 -6.02
CA VAL A 72 3.69 -12.26 -6.16
C VAL A 72 4.35 -11.97 -4.81
N ALA A 73 3.56 -11.73 -3.77
CA ALA A 73 4.07 -11.48 -2.42
C ALA A 73 4.88 -12.67 -1.88
N THR A 74 4.40 -13.90 -2.08
CA THR A 74 5.08 -15.12 -1.61
C THR A 74 6.45 -15.27 -2.27
N ASN A 75 6.50 -15.12 -3.60
CA ASN A 75 7.75 -15.16 -4.35
C ASN A 75 8.72 -14.05 -3.92
N MET A 76 8.22 -12.83 -3.72
CA MET A 76 9.02 -11.70 -3.24
C MET A 76 9.64 -11.99 -1.87
N LEU A 77 8.89 -12.52 -0.91
CA LEU A 77 9.41 -12.89 0.41
C LEU A 77 10.43 -14.04 0.35
N ASN A 78 10.28 -14.94 -0.61
CA ASN A 78 11.23 -16.02 -0.85
C ASN A 78 12.52 -15.54 -1.53
N SER A 79 12.48 -14.49 -2.34
CA SER A 79 13.67 -13.94 -2.99
C SER A 79 14.38 -12.88 -2.12
N PHE A 80 13.62 -12.13 -1.31
CA PHE A 80 14.09 -11.02 -0.49
C PHE A 80 13.77 -11.26 0.98
N HIS A 81 14.54 -12.14 1.62
CA HIS A 81 14.27 -12.64 2.97
C HIS A 81 14.29 -11.59 4.10
N ASN A 82 14.89 -10.41 3.84
CA ASN A 82 14.97 -9.33 4.82
C ASN A 82 13.82 -8.33 4.72
N ILE A 83 12.83 -8.56 3.86
CA ILE A 83 11.60 -7.78 3.85
C ILE A 83 10.89 -7.90 5.20
N ARG A 84 10.58 -6.75 5.79
CA ARG A 84 9.86 -6.63 7.07
C ARG A 84 8.45 -6.10 6.88
N ILE A 85 8.24 -5.36 5.80
CA ILE A 85 6.99 -4.66 5.49
C ILE A 85 6.70 -4.83 4.00
N GLY A 86 5.51 -5.33 3.67
CA GLY A 86 4.98 -5.36 2.31
C GLY A 86 3.82 -4.38 2.18
N LEU A 87 3.82 -3.58 1.12
CA LEU A 87 2.78 -2.61 0.79
C LEU A 87 2.10 -3.02 -0.52
N MET A 88 0.78 -3.12 -0.51
CA MET A 88 -0.02 -3.15 -1.73
C MET A 88 -0.41 -1.71 -2.03
N VAL A 89 0.08 -1.16 -3.14
CA VAL A 89 -0.14 0.25 -3.50
C VAL A 89 -0.61 0.33 -4.95
N GLY A 90 -1.73 1.01 -5.14
CA GLY A 90 -2.35 1.17 -6.44
C GLY A 90 -3.47 2.19 -6.41
N ILE A 91 -4.11 2.37 -7.56
CA ILE A 91 -5.29 3.22 -7.70
C ILE A 91 -6.53 2.48 -7.19
N GLY A 92 -7.49 3.23 -6.66
CA GLY A 92 -8.73 2.68 -6.15
C GLY A 92 -9.93 3.56 -6.51
N GLY A 93 -11.12 2.96 -6.49
CA GLY A 93 -12.39 3.69 -6.56
C GLY A 93 -12.79 4.22 -5.19
N GLY A 94 -13.36 5.43 -5.16
CA GLY A 94 -13.94 6.03 -3.96
C GLY A 94 -15.46 6.06 -4.01
N VAL A 95 -16.10 5.89 -2.85
CA VAL A 95 -17.56 6.05 -2.69
C VAL A 95 -17.80 7.21 -1.71
N PRO A 96 -17.91 8.46 -2.20
CA PRO A 96 -18.13 9.61 -1.34
C PRO A 96 -19.53 9.57 -0.69
N SER A 97 -19.64 10.14 0.51
CA SER A 97 -20.90 10.36 1.21
C SER A 97 -20.91 11.71 1.91
N GLU A 98 -22.06 12.16 2.42
CA GLU A 98 -22.14 13.39 3.22
C GLU A 98 -21.21 13.37 4.45
N SER A 99 -20.94 12.19 5.00
CA SER A 99 -20.04 11.99 6.14
C SER A 99 -18.59 11.72 5.74
N HIS A 100 -18.31 11.42 4.47
CA HIS A 100 -16.98 11.07 3.96
C HIS A 100 -16.72 11.77 2.63
N ASP A 101 -16.05 12.92 2.71
CA ASP A 101 -15.61 13.70 1.55
C ASP A 101 -14.38 13.03 0.91
N ILE A 102 -14.63 12.09 0.00
CA ILE A 102 -13.60 11.39 -0.79
C ILE A 102 -13.54 12.01 -2.18
N ARG A 103 -12.35 12.47 -2.59
CA ARG A 103 -12.13 13.18 -3.85
C ARG A 103 -11.05 12.51 -4.70
N LEU A 104 -11.08 12.78 -6.00
CA LEU A 104 -10.01 12.38 -6.90
C LEU A 104 -8.70 13.01 -6.46
N GLY A 105 -7.64 12.19 -6.37
CA GLY A 105 -6.33 12.60 -5.89
C GLY A 105 -6.11 12.37 -4.39
N ASP A 106 -7.14 11.98 -3.63
CA ASP A 106 -6.95 11.60 -2.23
C ASP A 106 -6.14 10.30 -2.14
N VAL A 107 -5.17 10.28 -1.21
CA VAL A 107 -4.40 9.08 -0.86
C VAL A 107 -5.05 8.45 0.37
N VAL A 108 -5.57 7.24 0.21
CA VAL A 108 -6.20 6.49 1.29
C VAL A 108 -5.21 5.47 1.84
N VAL A 109 -4.98 5.54 3.15
CA VAL A 109 -4.17 4.55 3.88
C VAL A 109 -5.10 3.72 4.76
N SER A 110 -5.10 2.41 4.55
CA SER A 110 -5.87 1.51 5.40
C SER A 110 -5.35 1.59 6.85
N ALA A 111 -6.26 1.82 7.79
CA ALA A 111 -5.95 1.95 9.20
C ALA A 111 -6.97 1.15 10.03
N PRO A 112 -6.51 0.35 11.01
CA PRO A 112 -7.40 -0.40 11.86
C PRO A 112 -8.27 0.54 12.72
N ARG A 113 -9.55 0.19 12.90
CA ARG A 113 -10.50 0.87 13.79
C ARG A 113 -11.35 -0.18 14.49
N ASP A 114 -11.67 0.07 15.76
CA ASP A 114 -12.57 -0.75 16.57
C ASP A 114 -12.25 -2.27 16.59
N GLY A 115 -10.96 -2.60 16.49
CA GLY A 115 -10.47 -3.98 16.47
C GLY A 115 -10.36 -4.60 15.07
N GLU A 116 -10.92 -3.97 14.04
CA GLU A 116 -10.86 -4.43 12.66
C GLU A 116 -9.60 -3.95 11.92
N SER A 117 -9.19 -4.67 10.89
CA SER A 117 -7.92 -4.47 10.17
C SER A 117 -7.84 -3.20 9.31
N GLY A 118 -8.96 -2.50 9.11
CA GLY A 118 -9.08 -1.42 8.13
C GLY A 118 -9.24 -1.90 6.69
N LEU A 119 -9.20 -3.21 6.45
CA LEU A 119 -9.59 -3.84 5.19
C LEU A 119 -10.78 -4.78 5.44
N PHE A 120 -11.76 -4.68 4.55
CA PHE A 120 -12.94 -5.53 4.54
C PHE A 120 -13.01 -6.28 3.21
N GLN A 121 -12.95 -7.60 3.28
CA GLN A 121 -13.09 -8.44 2.10
C GLN A 121 -14.59 -8.72 1.86
N TYR A 122 -15.22 -7.90 1.03
CA TYR A 122 -16.67 -7.91 0.83
C TYR A 122 -17.19 -9.15 0.08
N ASP A 123 -16.36 -9.78 -0.74
CA ASP A 123 -16.71 -10.94 -1.56
C ASP A 123 -16.48 -12.28 -0.84
N PHE A 124 -15.95 -12.25 0.39
CA PHE A 124 -15.60 -13.45 1.14
C PHE A 124 -16.55 -13.70 2.30
N GLY A 125 -17.36 -14.75 2.17
CA GLY A 125 -18.34 -15.12 3.16
C GLY A 125 -19.09 -16.39 2.79
N LYS A 126 -19.97 -16.83 3.67
CA LYS A 126 -20.81 -18.01 3.47
C LYS A 126 -22.24 -17.56 3.28
N SER A 127 -22.86 -18.03 2.20
CA SER A 127 -24.32 -18.00 2.07
C SER A 127 -24.87 -19.22 2.78
N ILE A 128 -25.64 -19.00 3.85
CA ILE A 128 -26.37 -20.06 4.56
C ILE A 128 -27.83 -19.95 4.11
N GLN A 129 -28.47 -21.07 3.81
CA GLN A 129 -29.88 -21.09 3.40
C GLN A 129 -30.73 -20.39 4.47
N ASP A 130 -31.60 -19.47 4.03
CA ASP A 130 -32.45 -18.62 4.87
C ASP A 130 -31.71 -17.64 5.82
N GLN A 131 -30.43 -17.33 5.54
CA GLN A 131 -29.68 -16.30 6.27
C GLN A 131 -29.03 -15.27 5.34
N SER A 132 -28.72 -14.10 5.90
CA SER A 132 -27.89 -13.09 5.23
C SER A 132 -26.44 -13.60 5.07
N PHE A 133 -25.76 -13.11 4.05
CA PHE A 133 -24.36 -13.46 3.78
C PHE A 133 -23.48 -13.19 5.01
N GLN A 134 -22.84 -14.23 5.52
CA GLN A 134 -21.98 -14.10 6.69
C GLN A 134 -20.54 -13.88 6.26
N HIS A 135 -19.99 -12.70 6.55
CA HIS A 135 -18.55 -12.43 6.41
C HIS A 135 -17.78 -13.22 7.46
N THR A 136 -16.86 -14.08 7.03
CA THR A 136 -16.22 -15.08 7.91
C THR A 136 -14.73 -14.82 8.16
N ARG A 137 -14.18 -13.70 7.68
CA ARG A 137 -12.74 -13.41 7.81
C ARG A 137 -12.45 -11.95 8.13
N PHE A 138 -11.56 -11.74 9.09
CA PHE A 138 -10.89 -10.47 9.34
C PHE A 138 -9.42 -10.64 8.98
N LEU A 139 -8.83 -9.65 8.33
CA LEU A 139 -7.39 -9.63 8.07
C LEU A 139 -6.63 -9.29 9.37
N ASN A 140 -5.35 -9.66 9.44
CA ASN A 140 -4.51 -9.26 10.57
C ASN A 140 -4.34 -7.74 10.57
N GLN A 141 -4.20 -7.17 11.77
CA GLN A 141 -3.85 -5.75 11.89
C GLN A 141 -2.40 -5.52 11.42
N PRO A 142 -2.10 -4.35 10.81
CA PRO A 142 -0.73 -3.98 10.52
C PRO A 142 0.14 -3.95 11.80
N PRO A 143 1.44 -4.26 11.70
CA PRO A 143 2.38 -4.14 12.82
C PRO A 143 2.30 -2.79 13.53
N ALA A 144 2.58 -2.77 14.83
CA ALA A 144 2.47 -1.56 15.67
C ALA A 144 3.28 -0.36 15.13
N ILE A 145 4.44 -0.62 14.52
CA ILE A 145 5.27 0.42 13.88
C ILE A 145 4.52 1.16 12.77
N LEU A 146 3.75 0.46 11.94
CA LEU A 146 2.95 1.08 10.88
C LEU A 146 1.76 1.85 11.45
N ARG A 147 1.11 1.32 12.49
CA ARG A 147 0.01 2.02 13.16
C ARG A 147 0.47 3.32 13.84
N ALA A 148 1.67 3.31 14.42
CA ALA A 148 2.31 4.51 14.94
C ALA A 148 2.65 5.52 13.83
N ALA A 149 3.21 5.05 12.71
CA ALA A 149 3.50 5.90 11.55
C ALA A 149 2.23 6.58 10.99
N ILE A 150 1.13 5.84 10.85
CA ILE A 150 -0.18 6.39 10.44
C ILE A 150 -0.63 7.50 11.39
N SER A 151 -0.45 7.31 12.70
CA SER A 151 -0.82 8.33 13.70
C SER A 151 0.04 9.60 13.55
N GLY A 152 1.33 9.45 13.26
CA GLY A 152 2.24 10.56 12.96
C GLY A 152 1.84 11.32 11.68
N ILE A 153 1.61 10.60 10.57
CA ILE A 153 1.18 11.19 9.29
C ILE A 153 -0.15 11.95 9.47
N ARG A 154 -1.11 11.37 10.20
CA ARG A 154 -2.38 12.04 10.50
C ARG A 154 -2.18 13.35 11.25
N SER A 155 -1.30 13.35 12.26
CA SER A 155 -1.00 14.54 13.05
C SER A 155 -0.38 15.65 12.19
N GLN A 156 0.55 15.28 11.29
CA GLN A 156 1.15 16.24 10.34
C GLN A 156 0.12 16.81 9.36
N TYR A 157 -0.78 15.97 8.85
CA TYR A 157 -1.86 16.42 7.98
C TYR A 157 -2.80 17.40 8.70
N GLU A 158 -3.17 17.13 9.96
CA GLU A 158 -4.00 18.04 10.77
C GLU A 158 -3.32 19.39 10.98
N ILE A 159 -2.02 19.41 11.28
CA ILE A 159 -1.22 20.64 11.40
C ILE A 159 -1.26 21.43 10.09
N TYR A 160 -0.98 20.79 8.96
CA TYR A 160 -1.02 21.43 7.64
C TYR A 160 -2.40 22.04 7.33
N GLN A 161 -3.49 21.36 7.69
CA GLN A 161 -4.84 21.89 7.52
C GLN A 161 -5.14 23.08 8.44
N VAL A 162 -4.57 23.11 9.64
CA VAL A 162 -4.67 24.27 10.54
C VAL A 162 -3.90 25.46 9.98
N GLU A 163 -2.64 25.27 9.57
CA GLU A 163 -1.80 26.31 8.98
C GLU A 163 -2.43 26.92 7.73
N LYS A 164 -2.96 26.07 6.83
CA LYS A 164 -3.66 26.51 5.61
C LYS A 164 -4.88 27.37 5.93
N ARG A 165 -5.64 27.03 6.98
CA ARG A 165 -6.79 27.82 7.43
C ARG A 165 -6.37 29.17 8.03
N LEU A 166 -5.29 29.20 8.81
CA LEU A 166 -4.75 30.44 9.38
C LEU A 166 -4.32 31.42 8.28
N LEU A 167 -3.59 30.95 7.28
CA LEU A 167 -3.18 31.77 6.13
C LEU A 167 -4.39 32.35 5.36
N GLN A 168 -5.47 31.57 5.23
CA GLN A 168 -6.68 32.03 4.59
C GLN A 168 -7.40 33.11 5.41
N ILE A 169 -7.39 33.01 6.74
CA ILE A 169 -7.94 34.03 7.64
C ILE A 169 -7.11 35.32 7.57
N GLU A 170 -5.78 35.24 7.61
CA GLU A 170 -4.90 36.41 7.50
C GLU A 170 -5.12 37.15 6.18
N HIS A 171 -5.29 36.44 5.07
CA HIS A 171 -5.61 37.05 3.79
C HIS A 171 -6.97 37.79 3.79
N TYR A 172 -7.96 37.30 4.54
CA TYR A 172 -9.26 37.95 4.69
C TYR A 172 -9.25 39.16 5.64
N ILE A 173 -8.33 39.21 6.61
CA ILE A 173 -8.21 40.32 7.56
C ILE A 173 -7.47 41.53 6.94
N HIS A 174 -6.67 41.30 5.90
CA HIS A 174 -5.93 42.35 5.18
C HIS A 174 -6.65 42.94 3.95
N LEU A 175 -7.94 42.60 3.74
CA LEU A 175 -8.86 43.20 2.78
C LEU A 175 -9.89 44.06 3.50
#